data_AF-G5GBJ4-F1
#
_entry.id   AF-G5GBJ4-F1
#
_cell.length_a   1.000
_cell.length_b   1.000
_cell.length_c   1.000
_cell.angle_alpha   90.00
_cell.angle_beta   90.00
_cell.angle_gamma   90.00
#
_symmetry.space_group_name_H-M   'P 1'
#
loop_
_entity.id
_entity.type
_entity.pdbx_description
1 polymer ?
#
loop_
_entity_poly.entity_id
_entity_poly.type
_entity_poly.pdbx_seq_one_letter_code
_entity_poly.pdbx_strand_id
1 'polypeptide(L)' 'MTLFSLRSDFFNLYLNTMELPKDPMMLYSVINMKLRDNYKSLDELCKKEDVERASIEKQLATAGFEYSPEHNKFW' A
#
# COMPACT_ATOMS: atom_id res chain seq x y z
N MET A 1 9.37 -20.19 -16.98
CA MET A 1 8.55 -19.88 -15.79
C MET A 1 9.50 -19.59 -14.64
N THR A 2 9.95 -18.33 -14.52
CA THR A 2 11.02 -17.94 -13.60
C THR A 2 10.49 -17.83 -12.18
N LEU A 3 11.29 -18.24 -11.18
CA LEU A 3 10.98 -18.09 -9.74
C LEU A 3 10.55 -16.65 -9.36
N PHE A 4 10.96 -15.66 -10.15
CA PHE A 4 10.60 -14.26 -9.96
C PHE A 4 9.09 -14.00 -10.17
N SER A 5 8.46 -14.63 -11.16
CA SER A 5 7.00 -14.52 -11.37
C SER A 5 6.27 -15.16 -10.21
N LEU A 6 6.65 -16.38 -9.80
CA LEU A 6 6.00 -17.08 -8.68
C LEU A 6 6.11 -16.31 -7.36
N ARG A 7 7.24 -15.65 -7.06
CA ARG A 7 7.36 -14.79 -5.86
C ARG A 7 6.46 -13.56 -5.95
N SER A 8 6.33 -12.97 -7.14
CA SER A 8 5.45 -11.82 -7.40
C SER A 8 3.97 -12.21 -7.31
N ASP A 9 3.61 -13.34 -7.89
CA ASP A 9 2.25 -13.87 -7.95
C ASP A 9 1.81 -14.37 -6.57
N PHE A 10 2.68 -15.04 -5.81
CA PHE A 10 2.38 -15.48 -4.44
C PHE A 10 2.29 -14.29 -3.47
N PHE A 11 3.11 -13.27 -3.65
CA PHE A 11 3.04 -12.02 -2.89
C PHE A 11 1.76 -11.24 -3.22
N ASN A 12 1.39 -11.17 -4.49
CA ASN A 12 0.12 -10.60 -4.93
C ASN A 12 -1.09 -11.40 -4.44
N LEU A 13 -1.00 -12.74 -4.36
CA LEU A 13 -2.05 -13.58 -3.81
C LEU A 13 -2.23 -13.34 -2.30
N TYR A 14 -1.13 -13.17 -1.57
CA TYR A 14 -1.14 -12.85 -0.13
C TYR A 14 -1.66 -11.42 0.15
N LEU A 15 -1.29 -10.44 -0.67
CA LEU A 15 -1.80 -9.07 -0.58
C LEU A 15 -3.27 -8.92 -1.00
N ASN A 16 -3.79 -9.83 -1.84
CA ASN A 16 -5.21 -9.82 -2.25
C ASN A 16 -6.14 -10.58 -1.29
N THR A 17 -5.60 -11.39 -0.36
CA THR A 17 -6.41 -12.28 0.50
C THR A 17 -6.42 -11.91 1.98
N MET A 18 -5.67 -10.90 2.40
CA MET A 18 -5.72 -10.42 3.78
C MET A 18 -5.82 -8.90 3.81
N GLU A 19 -6.66 -8.40 4.73
CA GLU A 19 -6.74 -7.02 5.19
C GLU A 19 -5.37 -6.30 5.11
N LEU A 20 -5.37 -5.01 4.76
CA LEU A 20 -4.14 -4.21 4.76
C LEU A 20 -3.33 -4.47 6.05
N PRO A 21 -1.99 -4.60 5.94
CA PRO A 21 -1.15 -4.92 7.09
C PRO A 21 -1.41 -3.96 8.26
N LYS A 22 -1.57 -4.49 9.47
CA LYS A 22 -1.79 -3.69 10.69
C LYS A 22 -0.48 -3.14 11.27
N ASP A 23 0.65 -3.73 10.90
CA ASP A 23 1.96 -3.21 11.24
C ASP A 23 2.28 -1.96 10.39
N PRO A 24 2.62 -0.81 10.99
CA PRO A 24 2.84 0.44 10.25
C PRO A 24 3.97 0.36 9.21
N MET A 25 5.05 -0.39 9.48
CA MET A 25 6.18 -0.50 8.55
C MET A 25 5.83 -1.37 7.34
N MET A 26 5.09 -2.46 7.57
CA MET A 26 4.55 -3.28 6.51
C MET A 26 3.50 -2.54 5.69
N LEU A 27 2.61 -1.79 6.35
CA LEU A 27 1.61 -0.96 5.69
C LEU A 27 2.27 0.08 4.79
N TYR A 28 3.30 0.77 5.30
CA TYR A 28 4.08 1.75 4.54
C TYR A 28 4.65 1.15 3.26
N SER A 29 5.31 -0.01 3.36
CA SER A 29 5.91 -0.70 2.21
C SER A 29 4.86 -1.09 1.16
N VAL A 30 3.73 -1.68 1.61
CA VAL A 30 2.65 -2.12 0.72
C VAL A 30 1.98 -0.94 0.03
N ILE A 31 1.64 0.11 0.76
CA ILE A 31 0.99 1.30 0.20
C ILE A 31 1.90 1.98 -0.82
N ASN A 32 3.17 2.21 -0.49
CA ASN A 32 4.12 2.81 -1.44
C ASN A 32 4.34 1.95 -2.68
N MET A 33 4.40 0.63 -2.54
CA MET A 33 4.48 -0.27 -3.70
C MET A 33 3.22 -0.17 -4.57
N LYS A 34 2.02 -0.23 -3.96
CA LYS A 34 0.75 -0.12 -4.69
C LYS A 34 0.60 1.24 -5.39
N LEU A 35 0.97 2.34 -4.74
CA LEU A 35 0.95 3.68 -5.33
C LEU A 35 1.94 3.82 -6.50
N ARG A 36 3.11 3.17 -6.42
CA ARG A 36 4.07 3.21 -7.53
C ARG A 36 3.59 2.43 -8.76
N ASP A 37 3.04 1.24 -8.54
CA ASP A 37 2.82 0.28 -9.63
C ASP A 37 1.40 0.34 -10.21
N ASN A 38 0.39 0.69 -9.40
CA ASN A 38 -1.02 0.44 -9.74
C ASN A 38 -1.96 1.65 -9.65
N TYR A 39 -1.61 2.73 -8.94
CA TYR A 39 -2.55 3.80 -8.60
C TYR A 39 -1.99 5.19 -8.80
N LYS A 40 -2.80 6.13 -9.32
CA LYS A 40 -2.37 7.52 -9.57
C LYS A 40 -2.41 8.42 -8.34
N SER A 41 -3.12 7.99 -7.30
CA SER A 41 -3.30 8.73 -6.05
C SER A 41 -3.67 7.78 -4.91
N LEU A 42 -3.49 8.26 -3.67
CA LEU A 42 -3.99 7.57 -2.49
C LEU A 42 -5.51 7.40 -2.51
N ASP A 43 -6.26 8.37 -3.05
CA ASP A 43 -7.72 8.29 -3.14
C ASP A 43 -8.18 7.16 -4.08
N GLU A 44 -7.49 6.98 -5.21
CA GLU A 44 -7.80 5.90 -6.15
C GLU A 44 -7.53 4.52 -5.52
N LEU A 45 -6.40 4.39 -4.81
CA LEU A 45 -6.09 3.19 -4.03
C LEU A 45 -7.20 2.93 -3.00
N CYS A 46 -7.54 3.94 -2.20
CA CYS A 46 -8.56 3.83 -1.15
C CYS A 46 -9.92 3.38 -1.70
N LYS A 47 -10.33 3.96 -2.83
CA LYS A 47 -11.59 3.60 -3.50
C LYS A 47 -11.59 2.18 -4.07
N LYS A 48 -10.44 1.70 -4.56
CA LYS A 48 -10.31 0.38 -5.19
C LYS A 48 -10.18 -0.74 -4.17
N GLU A 49 -9.48 -0.48 -3.08
CA GLU A 49 -9.25 -1.42 -1.98
C GLU A 49 -10.34 -1.35 -0.90
N ASP A 50 -11.31 -0.43 -1.06
CA ASP A 50 -12.41 -0.18 -0.11
C ASP A 50 -11.93 0.13 1.31
N VAL A 51 -10.98 1.06 1.41
CA VAL A 51 -10.34 1.46 2.67
C VAL A 51 -10.44 2.96 2.88
N GLU A 52 -10.55 3.39 4.14
CA GLU A 52 -10.65 4.80 4.48
C GLU A 52 -9.26 5.44 4.50
N ARG A 53 -9.08 6.49 3.69
CA ARG A 53 -7.84 7.26 3.61
C ARG A 53 -7.34 7.74 4.96
N ALA A 54 -8.25 8.29 5.78
CA ALA A 54 -7.94 8.80 7.11
C ALA A 54 -7.35 7.72 8.03
N SER A 55 -7.79 6.46 7.88
CA SER A 55 -7.24 5.35 8.66
C SER A 55 -5.78 5.07 8.31
N ILE A 56 -5.46 5.03 7.00
CA ILE A 56 -4.08 4.81 6.52
C ILE A 56 -3.18 5.95 6.96
N GLU A 57 -3.60 7.19 6.70
CA GLU A 57 -2.82 8.38 7.06
C GLU A 57 -2.57 8.44 8.57
N LYS A 58 -3.59 8.17 9.41
CA LYS A 58 -3.43 8.17 10.87
C LYS A 58 -2.47 7.08 11.36
N GLN A 59 -2.57 5.88 10.80
CA GLN A 59 -1.73 4.76 11.21
C GLN A 59 -0.26 4.99 10.82
N LEU A 60 -0.03 5.52 9.62
CA LEU A 60 1.30 5.86 9.13
C LEU A 60 1.87 7.11 9.84
N ALA A 61 1.05 8.12 10.12
CA ALA A 61 1.46 9.29 10.91
C ALA A 61 1.86 8.91 12.34
N THR A 62 1.23 7.91 12.95
CA THR A 62 1.62 7.38 14.27
C THR A 62 3.05 6.80 14.25
N ALA A 63 3.49 6.29 13.10
CA ALA A 63 4.84 5.82 12.87
C ALA A 63 5.80 6.90 12.33
N GLY A 64 5.32 8.14 12.16
CA GLY A 64 6.11 9.28 11.68
C GLY A 64 6.16 9.43 10.16
N PHE A 65 5.28 8.76 9.42
CA PHE A 65 5.20 8.88 7.97
C PHE A 65 4.12 9.85 7.51
N GLU A 66 4.38 10.56 6.42
CA GLU A 66 3.46 11.54 5.83
C GLU A 66 3.22 11.27 4.35
N TYR A 67 1.98 11.49 3.87
CA TYR A 67 1.66 11.34 2.45
C TYR A 67 2.06 12.57 1.64
N SER A 68 2.70 12.34 0.52
CA SER A 68 3.01 13.33 -0.52
C SER A 68 2.11 13.15 -1.74
N PRO A 69 1.13 14.04 -1.97
CA PRO A 69 0.36 14.03 -3.20
C PRO A 69 1.21 14.32 -4.44
N GLU A 70 2.23 15.17 -4.31
CA GLU A 70 3.12 15.56 -5.41
C GLU A 70 3.94 14.37 -5.93
N HIS A 71 4.46 13.55 -5.01
CA HIS A 71 5.28 12.40 -5.35
C HIS A 71 4.51 11.08 -5.34
N ASN A 72 3.21 11.12 -5.02
CA ASN A 72 2.33 9.98 -4.84
C ASN A 72 2.94 8.86 -3.97
N LYS A 73 3.48 9.22 -2.80
CA LYS A 73 4.12 8.27 -1.87
C LYS A 73 4.10 8.80 -0.44
N PHE A 74 4.31 7.90 0.51
CA PHE A 74 4.63 8.22 1.90
C PHE A 74 6.14 8.32 2.11
N TRP A 75 6.58 9.16 3.05
CA TRP A 75 7.96 9.31 3.50
C TRP A 75 8.07 9.51 5.00
#